data_AF-A0A0G1I464-F1
#
_entry.id   AF-A0A0G1I464-F1
#
_cell.length_a   1.000
_cell.length_b   1.000
_cell.length_c   1.000
_cell.angle_alpha   90.00
_cell.angle_beta   90.00
_cell.angle_gamma   90.00
#
_symmetry.space_group_name_H-M   'P 1'
#
loop_
_entity.id
_entity.type
_entity.pdbx_description
1 polymer ?
#
loop_
_entity_poly.entity_id
_entity_poly.type
_entity_poly.pdbx_seq_one_letter_code
_entity_poly.pdbx_strand_id
1 'polypeptide(L)'
;MTAKGRHVVINFTSNRSIAVGSLLHKLKDEDSFLSPTKPDYWYTVEPDSPEIAKTILLGAPENELESLLQECKAVIADFEKRGERKIYHTIKISD
;
A
#
# COMPACT_ATOMS: atom_id res chain seq x y z
N MET A 1 -4.77 17.10 -13.25
CA MET A 1 -4.05 16.07 -14.02
C MET A 1 -3.58 15.03 -13.03
N THR A 2 -4.49 14.19 -12.56
CA THR A 2 -4.18 13.05 -11.68
C THR A 2 -3.81 11.91 -12.62
N ALA A 3 -2.70 11.21 -12.36
CA ALA A 3 -2.13 10.24 -13.29
C ALA A 3 -3.21 9.31 -13.87
N LYS A 4 -3.41 9.37 -15.20
CA LYS A 4 -4.26 8.44 -15.95
C LYS A 4 -3.53 7.09 -15.98
N GLY A 5 -3.73 6.26 -14.97
CA GLY A 5 -3.08 4.97 -14.87
C GLY A 5 -3.65 4.12 -13.75
N ARG A 6 -3.66 2.81 -13.99
CA ARG A 6 -4.06 1.82 -13.00
C ARG A 6 -3.16 1.94 -11.75
N HIS A 7 -3.77 1.86 -10.58
CA HIS A 7 -3.08 2.00 -9.29
C HIS A 7 -3.61 0.97 -8.28
N VAL A 8 -2.73 0.50 -7.40
CA VAL A 8 -3.10 -0.38 -6.30
C VAL A 8 -3.67 0.47 -5.17
N VAL A 9 -4.93 0.21 -4.83
CA VAL A 9 -5.64 0.83 -3.71
C VAL A 9 -5.61 -0.15 -2.54
N ILE A 10 -5.09 0.28 -1.40
CA ILE A 10 -5.10 -0.47 -0.15
C ILE A 10 -5.88 0.33 0.90
N ASN A 11 -7.02 -0.20 1.34
CA ASN A 11 -7.76 0.36 2.46
C ASN A 11 -7.34 -0.37 3.73
N PHE A 12 -6.98 0.38 4.76
CA PHE A 12 -6.72 -0.12 6.11
C PHE A 12 -7.77 0.42 7.05
N THR A 13 -8.48 -0.45 7.75
CA THR A 13 -9.32 -0.06 8.89
C THR A 13 -8.64 -0.56 10.15
N SER A 14 -7.83 0.30 10.77
CA SER A 14 -7.11 -0.02 11.99
C SER A 14 -7.29 1.12 12.99
N ASN A 15 -7.68 0.77 14.23
CA ASN A 15 -7.77 1.70 15.35
C ASN A 15 -6.43 2.36 15.72
N ARG A 16 -5.31 2.00 15.05
CA ARG A 16 -4.00 2.63 15.23
C ARG A 16 -3.28 2.83 13.91
N SER A 17 -2.79 4.05 13.69
CA SER A 17 -2.01 4.54 12.54
C SER A 17 -0.74 3.76 12.13
N ILE A 18 -0.40 2.66 12.81
CA ILE A 18 0.91 1.97 12.72
C ILE A 18 1.05 1.13 11.44
N ALA A 19 -0.02 0.45 11.00
CA ALA A 19 0.03 -0.47 9.85
C ALA A 19 0.47 0.22 8.55
N VAL A 20 0.02 1.46 8.31
CA VAL A 20 0.38 2.24 7.13
C VAL A 20 1.84 2.65 7.15
N GLY A 21 2.35 3.14 8.29
CA GLY A 21 3.74 3.55 8.42
C GLY A 21 4.71 2.38 8.22
N SER A 22 4.40 1.23 8.82
CA SER A 22 5.23 0.02 8.69
C SER A 22 5.16 -0.58 7.28
N LEU A 23 4.01 -0.56 6.62
CA LEU A 23 3.89 -0.97 5.20
C LEU A 23 4.77 -0.10 4.31
N LEU A 24 4.65 1.22 4.42
CA LEU A 24 5.42 2.16 3.60
C LEU A 24 6.92 2.05 3.87
N HIS A 25 7.31 1.77 5.11
CA HIS A 25 8.72 1.55 5.45
C HIS A 25 9.28 0.30 4.77
N LYS A 26 8.53 -0.81 4.77
CA LYS A 26 8.90 -2.02 4.01
C LYS A 26 8.92 -1.78 2.50
N LEU A 27 7.95 -1.02 1.98
CA LEU A 27 7.87 -0.71 0.56
C LEU A 27 8.99 0.24 0.07
N LYS A 28 9.68 0.92 1.00
CA LYS A 28 10.81 1.83 0.73
C LYS A 28 12.18 1.21 0.97
N ASP A 29 12.23 -0.08 1.28
CA ASP A 29 13.49 -0.80 1.45
C ASP A 29 14.28 -0.82 0.13
N GLU A 30 15.61 -0.96 0.17
CA GLU A 30 16.51 -0.69 -0.97
C GLU A 30 16.16 -1.50 -2.24
N ASP A 31 15.62 -2.72 -2.05
CA ASP A 31 15.14 -3.62 -3.12
C ASP A 31 13.63 -3.47 -3.46
N SER A 32 12.90 -2.57 -2.81
CA SER A 32 11.43 -2.50 -2.89
C SER A 32 10.92 -1.43 -3.87
N PHE A 33 9.61 -1.44 -4.12
CA PHE A 33 8.95 -0.69 -5.18
C PHE A 33 9.04 0.83 -5.04
N LEU A 34 9.07 1.37 -3.81
CA LEU A 34 9.14 2.82 -3.54
C LEU A 34 10.58 3.32 -3.36
N SER A 35 11.58 2.55 -3.78
CA SER A 35 12.96 2.99 -3.77
C SER A 35 13.17 4.21 -4.68
N PRO A 36 14.06 5.15 -4.29
CA PRO A 36 14.39 6.33 -5.10
C PRO A 36 15.00 5.99 -6.47
N THR A 37 15.39 4.72 -6.68
CA THR A 37 15.88 4.16 -7.94
C THR A 37 14.77 3.88 -8.96
N LYS A 38 13.49 3.87 -8.56
CA LYS A 38 12.34 3.62 -9.43
C LYS A 38 11.41 4.86 -9.50
N PRO A 39 11.70 5.84 -10.36
CA PRO A 39 10.99 7.13 -10.38
C PRO A 39 9.52 7.04 -10.84
N ASP A 40 9.14 5.95 -11.52
CA ASP A 40 7.77 5.72 -12.00
C ASP A 40 6.82 5.22 -10.90
N TYR A 41 7.34 4.91 -9.72
CA TYR A 41 6.56 4.45 -8.58
C TYR A 41 6.25 5.62 -7.68
N TRP A 42 5.00 5.68 -7.25
CA TRP A 42 4.54 6.72 -6.35
C TRP A 42 3.55 6.14 -5.35
N TYR A 43 3.38 6.82 -4.23
CA TYR A 43 2.33 6.49 -3.29
C TYR A 43 1.72 7.77 -2.71
N THR A 44 0.43 7.73 -2.43
CA THR A 44 -0.23 8.72 -1.59
C THR A 44 -1.02 8.03 -0.50
N VAL A 45 -1.13 8.68 0.65
CA VAL A 45 -1.94 8.21 1.77
C VAL A 45 -3.05 9.22 1.98
N GLU A 46 -4.27 8.78 1.75
CA GLU A 46 -5.47 9.55 1.99
C GLU A 46 -6.08 9.11 3.33
N PRO A 47 -6.33 10.06 4.26
CA PRO A 47 -7.15 9.78 5.42
C PRO A 47 -8.60 9.62 4.95
N ASP A 48 -9.14 8.42 5.14
CA ASP A 48 -10.55 8.17 4.89
C ASP A 48 -11.35 8.52 6.15
N SER A 49 -12.59 8.94 6.00
CA SER A 49 -13.46 9.32 7.13
C SER A 49 -14.48 8.19 7.32
N PRO A 50 -14.58 7.55 8.50
CA PRO A 50 -14.09 8.01 9.81
C PRO A 50 -12.60 7.71 10.05
N GLU A 51 -11.93 8.55 10.85
CA GLU A 51 -10.49 8.69 11.22
C GLU A 51 -9.62 7.41 11.41
N ILE A 52 -10.25 6.25 11.33
CA ILE A 52 -9.73 4.89 11.51
C ILE A 52 -9.36 4.26 10.16
N ALA A 53 -10.02 4.69 9.09
CA ALA A 53 -9.81 4.20 7.74
C ALA A 53 -8.71 5.02 7.04
N LYS A 54 -7.72 4.34 6.48
CA LYS A 54 -6.66 4.97 5.68
C LYS A 54 -6.57 4.28 4.34
N THR A 55 -6.56 5.07 3.28
CA THR A 55 -6.46 4.60 1.92
C THR A 55 -5.06 4.91 1.40
N ILE A 56 -4.31 3.89 1.02
CA ILE A 56 -3.02 4.06 0.35
C ILE A 56 -3.24 3.80 -1.13
N LEU A 57 -2.90 4.78 -1.95
CA LEU A 57 -2.83 4.61 -3.40
C LEU A 57 -1.37 4.43 -3.76
N LEU A 58 -1.06 3.34 -4.46
CA LEU A 58 0.28 3.03 -4.96
C LEU A 58 0.21 2.96 -6.49
N GLY A 59 0.94 3.85 -7.15
CA GLY A 59 1.12 3.79 -8.59
C GLY A 59 2.42 3.12 -8.95
N ALA A 60 2.37 2.35 -10.03
CA ALA A 60 3.50 1.66 -10.62
C ALA A 60 3.29 1.57 -12.14
N PRO A 61 4.36 1.29 -12.92
CA PRO A 61 4.23 0.84 -14.29
C PRO A 61 3.27 -0.35 -14.41
N GLU A 62 2.53 -0.42 -15.52
CA GLU A 62 1.47 -1.42 -15.71
C GLU A 62 1.96 -2.87 -15.60
N ASN A 63 3.15 -3.14 -16.13
CA ASN A 63 3.81 -4.44 -16.07
C ASN A 63 4.25 -4.86 -14.66
N GLU A 64 4.30 -3.92 -13.72
CA GLU A 64 4.76 -4.14 -12.34
C GLU A 64 3.62 -4.02 -11.32
N LEU A 65 2.43 -3.58 -11.73
CA LEU A 65 1.26 -3.43 -10.85
C LEU A 65 0.87 -4.75 -10.17
N GLU A 66 0.94 -5.87 -10.91
CA GLU A 66 0.67 -7.19 -10.32
C GLU A 66 1.74 -7.59 -9.30
N SER A 67 3.01 -7.34 -9.60
CA SER A 67 4.12 -7.59 -8.68
C SER A 67 3.98 -6.76 -7.41
N LEU A 68 3.66 -5.47 -7.55
CA LEU A 68 3.38 -4.55 -6.46
C LEU A 68 2.18 -5.03 -5.62
N LEU A 69 1.11 -5.46 -6.27
CA LEU A 69 -0.08 -6.01 -5.60
C LEU A 69 0.28 -7.25 -4.77
N GLN A 70 1.08 -8.17 -5.32
CA GLN A 70 1.51 -9.39 -4.62
C GLN A 70 2.41 -9.07 -3.43
N GLU A 71 3.34 -8.12 -3.57
CA GLU A 71 4.19 -7.70 -2.46
C GLU A 71 3.37 -7.04 -1.35
N CYS A 72 2.43 -6.16 -1.70
CA CYS A 72 1.54 -5.55 -0.72
C CYS A 72 0.73 -6.62 0.05
N LYS A 73 0.21 -7.64 -0.65
CA LYS A 73 -0.45 -8.79 -0.01
C LYS A 73 0.48 -9.56 0.91
N ALA A 74 1.71 -9.85 0.46
CA ALA A 74 2.69 -10.59 1.24
C ALA A 74 3.07 -9.84 2.53
N VAL A 75 3.26 -8.52 2.44
CA VAL A 75 3.57 -7.68 3.58
C VAL A 75 2.42 -7.64 4.57
N ILE A 76 1.18 -7.46 4.10
CA ILE A 76 0.00 -7.48 4.97
C ILE A 76 -0.17 -8.86 5.64
N ALA A 77 0.02 -9.95 4.90
CA ALA A 77 -0.04 -11.30 5.44
C ALA A 77 1.04 -11.56 6.52
N ASP A 78 2.24 -11.00 6.37
CA ASP A 78 3.27 -11.04 7.41
C ASP A 78 2.84 -10.26 8.66
N PHE A 79 2.20 -9.10 8.51
CA PHE A 79 1.63 -8.35 9.65
C PHE A 79 0.54 -9.15 10.37
N GLU A 80 -0.36 -9.80 9.64
CA GLU A 80 -1.40 -10.66 10.23
C GLU A 80 -0.79 -11.85 11.00
N LYS A 81 0.26 -12.49 10.44
CA LYS A 81 0.96 -13.61 11.10
C LYS A 81 1.68 -13.20 12.38
N ARG A 82 2.21 -11.98 12.45
CA ARG A 82 2.92 -11.45 13.64
C ARG A 82 2.00 -11.11 14.81
N GLY A 83 0.68 -11.29 14.65
CA GLY A 83 -0.28 -11.08 15.74
C GLY A 83 -0.63 -9.62 15.98
N GLU A 84 -0.29 -8.72 15.04
CA GLU A 84 -0.85 -7.37 15.01
C GLU A 84 -2.35 -7.49 14.67
N ARG A 85 -3.19 -7.59 15.71
CA ARG A 85 -4.65 -7.74 15.73
C ARG A 85 -5.38 -7.25 14.46
N LYS A 86 -6.25 -8.13 13.91
CA LYS A 86 -7.28 -7.89 12.86
C LYS A 86 -7.15 -6.56 12.12
N ILE A 87 -6.17 -6.48 11.22
CA ILE A 87 -6.08 -5.41 10.23
C ILE A 87 -7.09 -5.76 9.14
N TYR A 88 -8.27 -5.16 9.20
CA TYR A 88 -9.23 -5.27 8.11
C TYR A 88 -8.70 -4.45 6.94
N HIS A 89 -8.32 -5.15 5.88
CA HIS A 89 -7.75 -4.55 4.69
C HIS A 89 -8.47 -5.02 3.44
N THR A 90 -8.64 -4.12 2.48
CA THR A 90 -9.01 -4.49 1.11
C THR A 90 -7.94 -3.96 0.18
N ILE A 91 -7.48 -4.81 -0.72
CA ILE A 91 -6.49 -4.45 -1.72
C ILE A 91 -7.03 -4.77 -3.11
N LYS A 92 -7.02 -3.77 -4.00
CA LYS A 92 -7.52 -3.89 -5.37
C LYS A 92 -6.71 -3.00 -6.31
N ILE A 93 -6.61 -3.39 -7.58
CA ILE A 93 -6.17 -2.47 -8.64
C ILE A 93 -7.40 -1.69 -9.10
N SER A 94 -7.29 -0.36 -9.17
CA SER A 94 -8.30 0.52 -9.71
C SER A 94 -7.74 1.27 -10.92
N ASP A 95 -8.58 1.49 -11.92
CA ASP A 95 -8.32 2.41 -13.05
C ASP A 95 -8.51 3.88 -12.63
#